data_AF-A0A0P9LBP3-F1
#
_entry.id   AF-A0A0P9LBP3-F1
#
_cell.length_a   1.000
_cell.length_b   1.000
_cell.length_c   1.000
_cell.angle_alpha   90.00
_cell.angle_beta   90.00
_cell.angle_gamma   90.00
#
_symmetry.space_group_name_H-M   'P 1'
#
loop_
_entity.id
_entity.type
_entity.pdbx_description
1 polymer ?
#
loop_
_entity_poly.entity_id
_entity_poly.type
_entity_poly.pdbx_seq_one_letter_code
_entity_poly.pdbx_strand_id
1 'polypeptide(L)' 'MTPEWIGRGKTVAQLIEELRSFEDQSLEVRISIDGGESSQLISLVTKRGGYAVLENHQDEPTTVRHVD' A
#
# COMPACT_ATOMS: atom_id res chain seq x y z
N MET A 1 -16.28 -16.65 1.49
CA MET A 1 -16.74 -15.42 0.82
C MET A 1 -15.83 -14.30 1.27
N THR A 2 -15.29 -13.53 0.33
CA THR A 2 -14.51 -12.34 0.64
C THR A 2 -15.48 -11.22 1.01
N PRO A 3 -15.37 -10.60 2.20
CA PRO A 3 -16.22 -9.47 2.58
C PRO A 3 -16.24 -8.37 1.51
N GLU A 4 -17.40 -7.73 1.31
CA GLU A 4 -17.59 -6.72 0.27
C GLU A 4 -16.59 -5.54 0.39
N TRP A 5 -16.22 -5.20 1.63
CA TRP A 5 -15.22 -4.16 1.92
C TRP A 5 -13.81 -4.52 1.42
N ILE A 6 -13.46 -5.81 1.33
CA ILE A 6 -12.19 -6.28 0.74
C ILE A 6 -12.28 -6.22 -0.79
N GLY A 7 -13.43 -6.54 -1.37
CA GLY A 7 -13.62 -6.59 -2.82
C GLY A 7 -13.72 -5.23 -3.51
N ARG A 8 -14.18 -4.18 -2.81
CA ARG A 8 -14.40 -2.85 -3.39
C ARG A 8 -13.12 -2.03 -3.57
N GLY A 9 -12.11 -2.27 -2.73
CA GLY A 9 -10.89 -1.45 -2.66
C GLY A 9 -11.15 -0.01 -2.18
N LYS A 10 -10.08 0.78 -2.04
CA LYS A 10 -10.16 2.22 -1.74
C LYS A 10 -9.90 3.05 -2.99
N THR A 11 -10.60 4.16 -3.13
CA THR A 11 -10.23 5.20 -4.09
C THR A 11 -8.97 5.93 -3.65
N VAL A 12 -8.31 6.62 -4.58
CA VAL A 12 -7.14 7.47 -4.26
C VAL A 12 -7.49 8.53 -3.21
N ALA A 13 -8.69 9.13 -3.28
CA ALA A 13 -9.12 10.14 -2.31
C ALA A 13 -9.24 9.58 -0.89
N GLN A 14 -9.89 8.42 -0.73
CA GLN A 14 -10.02 7.74 0.56
C GLN A 14 -8.67 7.33 1.14
N LEU A 15 -7.75 6.83 0.30
CA LEU A 15 -6.39 6.51 0.72
C LEU A 15 -5.65 7.76 1.21
N ILE A 16 -5.74 8.88 0.48
CA ILE A 16 -5.12 10.15 0.88
C ILE A 16 -5.69 10.66 2.21
N GLU A 17 -7.00 10.55 2.42
CA GLU A 17 -7.63 10.94 3.70
C GLU A 17 -7.09 10.13 4.87
N GLU A 18 -6.95 8.81 4.73
CA GLU A 18 -6.36 7.97 5.76
C GLU A 18 -4.90 8.33 6.02
N LEU A 19 -4.08 8.47 4.97
CA LEU A 19 -2.67 8.87 5.11
C LEU A 19 -2.53 10.22 5.82
N ARG A 20 -3.40 11.20 5.53
CA ARG A 20 -3.41 12.52 6.19
C ARG A 20 -3.79 12.48 7.66
N SER A 21 -4.42 11.41 8.13
CA SER A 21 -4.80 11.27 9.55
C SER A 21 -3.64 10.87 10.47
N PHE A 22 -2.51 10.42 9.91
CA PHE A 22 -1.31 10.11 10.68
C PHE A 22 -0.67 11.41 11.16
N GLU A 23 -0.32 11.49 12.45
CA GLU A 23 0.33 12.67 13.02
C GLU A 23 1.67 12.96 12.33
N ASP A 24 2.46 11.91 12.10
CA ASP A 24 3.73 12.01 11.39
C ASP A 24 3.56 11.71 9.89
N GLN A 25 3.53 12.78 9.09
CA GLN A 25 3.46 12.70 7.64
C GLN A 25 4.80 12.34 6.97
N SER A 26 5.88 12.14 7.73
CA SER A 26 7.19 11.70 7.21
C SER A 26 7.40 10.18 7.22
N LEU A 27 6.44 9.43 7.77
CA LEU A 27 6.48 7.96 7.81
C LEU A 27 6.57 7.35 6.41
N GLU A 28 7.47 6.38 6.25
CA GLU A 28 7.60 5.60 5.02
C GLU A 28 6.38 4.68 4.83
N VAL A 29 5.77 4.74 3.65
CA VAL A 29 4.63 3.89 3.30
C VAL A 29 5.12 2.59 2.65
N ARG A 30 4.59 1.46 3.11
CA ARG A 30 4.87 0.12 2.57
C ARG A 30 3.57 -0.59 2.20
N ILE A 31 3.67 -1.54 1.27
CA ILE A 31 2.55 -2.39 0.87
C ILE A 31 2.74 -3.82 1.39
N SER A 32 1.70 -4.42 1.92
CA SER A 32 1.64 -5.82 2.32
C SER A 32 0.49 -6.52 1.59
N ILE A 33 0.70 -7.79 1.25
CA ILE A 33 -0.30 -8.67 0.62
C ILE A 33 -0.60 -9.92 1.47
N ASP A 34 0.01 -10.02 2.66
CA ASP A 34 -0.07 -11.15 3.59
C ASP A 34 -0.64 -10.73 4.96
N GLY A 35 -1.36 -9.61 5.00
CA GLY A 35 -1.98 -9.13 6.24
C GLY A 35 -1.01 -8.44 7.21
N GLY A 36 0.20 -8.13 6.76
CA GLY A 36 1.21 -7.39 7.53
C GLY A 36 2.38 -8.25 8.01
N GLU A 37 2.41 -9.56 7.72
CA GLU A 37 3.57 -10.42 8.06
C GLU A 37 4.84 -9.93 7.34
N SER A 38 4.70 -9.44 6.11
CA SER A 38 5.76 -8.79 5.39
C SER A 38 5.28 -7.58 4.60
N SER A 39 6.21 -6.69 4.28
CA SER A 39 5.91 -5.54 3.42
C SER A 39 7.07 -5.15 2.52
N GLN A 40 6.74 -4.45 1.45
CA GLN A 40 7.66 -3.93 0.44
C GLN A 40 7.53 -2.42 0.32
N LEU A 41 8.60 -1.76 -0.11
CA LEU A 41 8.60 -0.32 -0.38
C LEU A 41 7.65 0.02 -1.53
N ILE A 42 7.15 1.25 -1.53
CA ILE A 42 6.46 1.85 -2.68
C ILE A 42 7.37 2.94 -3.24
N SER A 43 7.77 2.77 -4.50
CA SER A 43 8.68 3.69 -5.19
C SER A 43 7.96 4.63 -6.15
N LEU A 44 6.81 4.19 -6.69
CA LEU A 44 6.06 4.96 -7.67
C LEU A 44 4.57 4.64 -7.56
N VAL A 45 3.73 5.65 -7.79
CA VAL A 45 2.30 5.46 -8.00
C VAL A 45 2.01 5.73 -9.46
N THR A 46 1.55 4.70 -10.20
CA THR A 46 1.22 4.82 -11.62
C THR A 46 -0.28 4.69 -11.85
N LYS A 47 -0.77 5.23 -12.97
CA LYS A 47 -2.11 4.95 -13.47
C LYS A 47 -2.02 3.85 -14.52
N ARG A 48 -2.70 2.72 -14.30
CA ARG A 48 -2.80 1.61 -15.27
C ARG A 48 -4.28 1.37 -15.55
N GLY A 49 -4.68 1.60 -16.81
CA GLY A 49 -6.08 1.54 -17.19
C GLY A 49 -6.95 2.49 -16.36
N GLY A 50 -7.85 1.93 -15.55
CA GLY A 50 -8.82 2.64 -14.71
C GLY A 50 -8.47 2.78 -13.22
N TYR A 51 -7.32 2.30 -12.77
CA TYR A 51 -6.93 2.29 -11.36
C TYR A 51 -5.48 2.76 -11.15
N ALA A 52 -5.19 3.16 -9.90
CA ALA A 52 -3.84 3.48 -9.45
C ALA A 52 -3.13 2.20 -8.96
N VAL A 53 -1.83 2.09 -9.23
CA VAL A 53 -0.98 0.97 -8.81
C VAL A 53 0.17 1.52 -7.98
N LEU A 54 0.41 0.90 -6.82
CA LEU A 54 1.57 1.15 -5.97
C LEU A 54 2.68 0.20 -6.41
N GLU A 55 3.73 0.72 -7.04
CA GLU A 55 4.78 -0.06 -7.67
C GLU A 55 6.08 -0.01 -6.85
N ASN A 56 6.70 -1.17 -6.66
CA ASN A 56 8.09 -1.32 -6.22
C ASN A 56 8.97 -1.53 -7.47
N HIS A 57 9.94 -0.63 -7.69
CA HIS A 57 10.90 -0.68 -8.82
C HIS A 57 12.33 -0.99 -8.37
N GLN A 58 12.51 -1.64 -7.22
CA GLN A 58 13.83 -2.14 -6.85
C GLN A 58 14.19 -3.32 -7.76
N ASP A 59 15.42 -3.35 -8.29
CA ASP A 59 15.93 -4.48 -9.10
C ASP A 59 15.79 -5.82 -8.34
N GLU A 60 16.08 -5.78 -7.03
CA GLU A 60 15.78 -6.85 -6.09
C GLU A 60 14.80 -6.34 -5.01
N PRO A 61 13.53 -6.79 -5.01
CA PRO A 61 12.54 -6.35 -4.02
C PRO A 61 12.97 -6.67 -2.59
N THR A 62 13.11 -5.65 -1.75
CA THR A 62 13.41 -5.85 -0.34
C THR A 62 12.13 -6.16 0.42
N THR A 63 11.91 -7.44 0.73
CA THR A 63 10.81 -7.86 1.60
C THR A 63 11.23 -7.73 3.06
N VAL A 64 10.60 -6.82 3.80
CA VAL A 64 10.80 -6.69 5.24
C VAL A 64 9.78 -7.56 5.94
N ARG A 65 10.26 -8.54 6.71
CA ARG A 65 9.41 -9.33 7.60
C ARG A 65 9.27 -8.61 8.93
N HIS A 66 8.05 -8.50 9.42
CA HIS A 66 7.76 -7.91 10.72
C HIS A 66 7.77 -9.04 11.75
N VAL A 67 8.55 -8.88 12.81
CA VAL A 67 8.50 -9.78 13.96
C VAL A 67 7.67 -9.03 14.99
N ASP A 68 6.55 -9.61 15.41
CA ASP A 68 5.67 -9.06 16.45
C ASP A 68 6.44 -8.78 17.77
#